data_AF-A0A8T3M8C7-F1
#
_entry.id   AF-A0A8T3M8C7-F1
#
_cell.length_a   1.000
_cell.length_b   1.000
_cell.length_c   1.000
_cell.angle_alpha   90.00
_cell.angle_beta   90.00
_cell.angle_gamma   90.00
#
_symmetry.space_group_name_H-M   'P 1'
#
loop_
_entity.id
_entity.type
_entity.pdbx_description
1 polymer ?
#
loop_
_entity_poly.entity_id
_entity_poly.type
_entity_poly.pdbx_seq_one_letter_code
_entity_poly.pdbx_strand_id
1 'polypeptide(L)'
;AAAAFEEWLPKRRAWYERYGVTPSRLRLREHAPDELAHYAKKAVDVEYRFPFGWKELEGVHNRGDFDLSRHSEASGESLEYFDQATNEHVVPWVVETAAGADRAAFTFLIDAYREEEVRGETRVSLALHPDLAPYKVAVLPLLKKRPEIVALCHAIKTDLQRHTMAVYDDTAAIGKLYRRQDEIGTPWCVTVDVDSLEDGAVTVRDRDSMTQERVPVEGVTRLILDRLDAARAG
;
A
#
# COMPACT_ATOMS: atom_id res chain seq x y z
N ALA A 1 23.21 15.50 10.93
CA ALA A 1 21.81 15.96 10.99
C ALA A 1 21.34 16.60 9.69
N ALA A 2 21.97 17.67 9.18
CA ALA A 2 21.58 18.28 7.90
C ALA A 2 21.65 17.30 6.71
N ALA A 3 22.71 16.50 6.61
CA ALA A 3 22.80 15.44 5.61
C ALA A 3 21.67 14.40 5.74
N ALA A 4 21.41 13.93 6.96
CA ALA A 4 20.32 12.98 7.23
C ALA A 4 18.94 13.55 6.85
N PHE A 5 18.68 14.82 7.14
CA PHE A 5 17.46 15.51 6.72
C PHE A 5 17.28 15.50 5.20
N GLU A 6 18.31 15.91 4.45
CA GLU A 6 18.27 15.94 2.98
C GLU A 6 18.13 14.53 2.38
N GLU A 7 18.71 13.51 3.02
CA GLU A 7 18.54 12.10 2.60
C GLU A 7 17.12 11.57 2.79
N TRP A 8 16.39 12.04 3.80
CA TRP A 8 15.02 11.57 4.07
C TRP A 8 14.01 12.09 3.04
N LEU A 9 14.18 13.30 2.52
CA LEU A 9 13.25 13.91 1.56
C LEU A 9 12.94 13.02 0.34
N PRO A 10 13.95 12.55 -0.45
CA PRO A 10 13.67 11.68 -1.59
C PRO A 10 13.15 10.31 -1.16
N LYS A 11 13.59 9.77 -0.02
CA LYS A 11 13.10 8.47 0.51
C LYS A 11 11.61 8.53 0.84
N ARG A 12 11.17 9.61 1.49
CA ARG A 12 9.76 9.80 1.86
C ARG A 12 8.88 10.04 0.65
N ARG A 13 9.31 10.85 -0.31
CA ARG A 13 8.62 10.99 -1.60
C ARG A 13 8.51 9.65 -2.35
N ALA A 14 9.62 8.92 -2.48
CA ALA A 14 9.67 7.65 -3.21
C ALA A 14 8.77 6.58 -2.58
N TRP A 15 8.54 6.61 -1.27
CA TRP A 15 7.63 5.70 -0.60
C TRP A 15 6.20 5.82 -1.13
N TYR A 16 5.68 7.04 -1.31
CA TYR A 16 4.34 7.25 -1.88
C TYR A 16 4.27 6.82 -3.35
N GLU A 17 5.29 7.15 -4.14
CA GLU A 17 5.37 6.77 -5.57
C GLU A 17 5.38 5.24 -5.75
N ARG A 18 6.18 4.54 -4.94
CA ARG A 18 6.24 3.06 -4.92
C ARG A 18 4.88 2.42 -4.69
N TYR A 19 4.08 2.99 -3.80
CA TYR A 19 2.73 2.48 -3.50
C TYR A 19 1.63 3.02 -4.44
N GLY A 20 2.02 3.54 -5.60
CA GLY A 20 1.12 3.83 -6.71
C GLY A 20 0.60 5.27 -6.77
N VAL A 21 1.15 6.20 -5.96
CA VAL A 21 0.78 7.62 -6.09
C VAL A 21 1.46 8.22 -7.32
N THR A 22 0.66 8.87 -8.15
CA THR A 22 1.07 9.53 -9.39
C THR A 22 2.11 10.63 -9.10
N PRO A 23 3.34 10.56 -9.64
CA PRO A 23 4.42 11.50 -9.31
C PRO A 23 4.09 12.97 -9.60
N SER A 24 3.27 13.26 -10.61
CA SER A 24 2.84 14.62 -10.96
C SER A 24 1.87 15.24 -9.94
N ARG A 25 1.30 14.43 -9.04
CA ARG A 25 0.45 14.88 -7.93
C ARG A 25 1.20 15.01 -6.61
N LEU A 26 2.50 14.69 -6.57
CA LEU A 26 3.34 14.85 -5.40
C LEU A 26 4.30 16.04 -5.56
N ARG A 27 4.54 16.76 -4.47
CA ARG A 27 5.60 17.76 -4.39
C ARG A 27 6.22 17.80 -3.00
N LEU A 28 7.46 18.28 -2.95
CA LEU A 28 8.11 18.70 -1.72
C LEU A 28 7.94 20.22 -1.59
N ARG A 29 7.38 20.69 -0.48
CA ARG A 29 7.16 22.12 -0.20
C ARG A 29 7.91 22.51 1.07
N GLU A 30 8.91 23.37 0.93
CA GLU A 30 9.58 23.97 2.08
C GLU A 30 8.66 24.99 2.78
N HIS A 31 8.66 24.99 4.10
CA HIS A 31 7.90 25.95 4.91
C HIS A 31 8.49 27.35 4.77
N ALA A 32 7.62 28.36 4.76
CA ALA A 32 8.08 29.75 4.89
C ALA A 32 8.59 30.02 6.32
N PRO A 33 9.45 31.04 6.53
CA PRO A 33 10.01 31.34 7.84
C PRO A 33 8.96 31.58 8.95
N ASP A 34 7.79 32.11 8.60
CA ASP A 34 6.66 32.38 9.48
C ASP A 34 5.75 31.15 9.72
N GLU A 35 5.95 30.06 8.96
CA GLU A 35 5.24 28.78 9.11
C GLU A 35 6.03 27.77 9.97
N LEU A 36 7.32 28.02 10.20
CA LEU A 36 8.19 27.13 10.96
C LEU A 36 7.69 26.99 12.41
N ALA A 37 7.50 25.74 12.84
CA ALA A 37 7.28 25.45 14.25
C ALA A 37 8.47 25.94 15.09
N HIS A 38 8.20 26.42 16.31
CA HIS A 38 9.21 27.03 17.19
C HIS A 38 10.42 26.14 17.53
N TYR A 39 10.31 24.83 17.30
CA TYR A 39 11.36 23.83 17.51
C TYR A 39 12.09 23.41 16.23
N ALA A 40 11.60 23.79 15.04
CA ALA A 40 12.13 23.32 13.76
C ALA A 40 13.16 24.29 13.19
N LYS A 41 14.36 23.79 12.89
CA LYS A 41 15.40 24.52 12.14
C LYS A 41 15.11 24.56 10.63
N LYS A 42 14.46 23.52 10.11
CA LYS A 42 14.00 23.40 8.71
C LYS A 42 12.83 22.42 8.65
N ALA A 43 11.83 22.71 7.82
CA ALA A 43 10.65 21.87 7.63
C ALA A 43 10.29 21.80 6.13
N VAL A 44 10.02 20.59 5.64
CA VAL A 44 9.57 20.34 4.26
C VAL A 44 8.42 19.35 4.30
N ASP A 45 7.31 19.70 3.67
CA ASP A 45 6.16 18.83 3.55
C ASP A 45 6.23 18.01 2.25
N VAL A 46 5.88 16.72 2.34
CA VAL A 46 5.38 15.96 1.20
C VAL A 46 3.91 16.30 1.05
N GLU A 47 3.55 16.94 -0.06
CA GLU A 47 2.17 17.32 -0.35
C GLU A 47 1.61 16.54 -1.54
N TYR A 48 0.30 16.30 -1.49
CA TYR A 48 -0.47 15.70 -2.58
C TYR A 48 -1.53 16.64 -3.13
N ARG A 49 -1.74 16.59 -4.44
CA ARG A 49 -2.75 17.36 -5.16
C ARG A 49 -4.10 16.64 -5.14
N PHE A 50 -4.86 16.85 -4.07
CA PHE A 50 -6.25 16.40 -3.99
C PHE A 50 -7.14 17.13 -5.00
N PRO A 51 -8.35 16.61 -5.31
CA PRO A 51 -9.34 17.31 -6.14
C PRO A 51 -9.70 18.71 -5.61
N PHE A 52 -9.54 18.94 -4.31
CA PHE A 52 -9.78 20.20 -3.61
C PHE A 52 -8.51 21.01 -3.30
N GLY A 53 -7.37 20.66 -3.92
CA GLY A 53 -6.12 21.41 -3.83
C GLY A 53 -4.97 20.68 -3.15
N TRP A 54 -3.84 21.37 -2.99
CA TRP A 54 -2.66 20.84 -2.32
C TRP A 54 -2.88 20.73 -0.82
N LYS A 55 -2.56 19.57 -0.25
CA LYS A 55 -2.52 19.35 1.20
C LYS A 55 -1.31 18.50 1.56
N GLU A 56 -0.81 18.75 2.76
CA GLU A 56 0.27 18.01 3.39
C GLU A 56 -0.14 16.57 3.71
N LEU A 57 0.74 15.61 3.40
CA LEU A 57 0.62 14.21 3.77
C LEU A 57 1.56 13.84 4.93
N GLU A 58 2.73 14.46 4.91
CA GLU A 58 3.82 14.19 5.82
C GLU A 58 4.73 15.41 5.94
N GLY A 59 5.10 15.77 7.18
CA GLY A 59 6.14 16.75 7.46
C GLY A 59 7.48 16.09 7.75
N VAL A 60 8.54 16.55 7.09
CA VAL A 60 9.93 16.20 7.41
C VAL A 60 10.57 17.39 8.11
N HIS A 61 10.96 17.21 9.37
CA HIS A 61 11.45 18.28 10.23
C HIS A 61 12.87 17.99 10.72
N ASN A 62 13.73 19.01 10.66
CA ASN A 62 14.97 19.02 11.43
C ASN A 62 14.72 19.80 12.72
N ARG A 63 14.60 19.10 13.84
CA ARG A 63 14.23 19.66 15.15
C ARG A 63 15.45 20.03 16.01
N GLY A 64 16.66 19.80 15.48
CA GLY A 64 17.90 20.02 16.23
C GLY A 64 17.91 19.19 17.52
N ASP A 65 18.43 19.77 18.58
CA ASP A 65 18.53 19.20 19.93
C ASP A 65 17.35 19.58 20.85
N PHE A 66 16.41 20.39 20.37
CA PHE A 66 15.37 21.01 21.20
C PHE A 66 14.64 20.01 22.11
N ASP A 67 14.17 18.90 21.55
CA ASP A 67 13.38 17.92 22.30
C ASP A 67 14.19 17.28 23.43
N LEU A 68 15.41 16.82 23.14
CA LEU A 68 16.26 16.15 24.12
C LEU A 68 16.78 17.12 25.18
N SER A 69 17.16 18.34 24.80
CA SER A 69 17.59 19.37 25.75
C SER A 69 16.47 19.72 26.74
N ARG A 70 15.24 19.90 26.25
CA ARG A 70 14.09 20.23 27.11
C ARG A 70 13.70 19.09 28.04
N HIS A 71 13.73 17.85 27.54
CA HIS A 71 13.46 16.68 28.39
C HIS A 71 14.55 16.47 29.44
N SER A 72 15.82 16.68 29.10
CA SER A 72 16.93 16.60 30.06
C SER A 72 16.82 17.67 31.16
N GLU A 73 16.56 18.93 30.79
CA GLU A 73 16.34 20.02 31.75
C GLU A 73 15.16 19.76 32.71
N ALA A 74 14.04 19.26 32.18
CA ALA A 74 12.83 19.04 32.96
C ALA A 74 12.91 17.79 33.86
N SER A 75 13.63 16.75 33.44
CA SER A 75 13.75 15.50 34.19
C SER A 75 14.94 15.46 35.15
N GLY A 76 15.99 16.24 34.89
CA GLY A 76 17.26 16.18 35.61
C GLY A 76 18.18 15.04 35.17
N GLU A 77 17.75 14.20 34.23
CA GLU A 77 18.54 13.10 33.68
C GLU A 77 19.26 13.53 32.40
N SER A 78 20.52 13.09 32.22
CA SER A 78 21.27 13.39 30.99
C SER A 78 20.81 12.50 29.84
N LEU A 79 20.49 13.13 28.70
CA LEU A 79 20.17 12.47 27.42
C LEU A 79 21.30 12.63 26.39
N GLU A 80 22.51 12.94 26.86
CA GLU A 80 23.70 13.05 26.01
C GLU A 80 24.22 11.67 25.59
N TYR A 81 24.74 11.61 24.37
CA TYR A 81 25.44 10.46 23.83
C TYR A 81 26.95 10.72 23.86
N PHE A 82 27.73 9.75 24.32
CA PHE A 82 29.19 9.81 24.25
C PHE A 82 29.67 9.27 22.90
N ASP A 83 30.15 10.16 22.04
CA ASP A 83 30.71 9.78 20.74
C ASP A 83 32.18 9.39 20.88
N GLN A 84 32.48 8.10 20.66
CA GLN A 84 33.84 7.57 20.75
C GLN A 84 34.78 8.09 19.66
N ALA A 85 34.25 8.52 18.51
CA ALA A 85 35.07 9.00 17.40
C ALA A 85 35.64 10.40 17.69
N THR A 86 34.86 11.24 18.36
CA THR A 86 35.26 12.60 18.75
C THR A 86 35.68 12.69 20.22
N ASN A 87 35.37 11.68 21.03
CA ASN A 87 35.61 11.62 22.47
C ASN A 87 34.86 12.74 23.24
N GLU A 88 33.65 13.09 22.77
CA GLU A 88 32.82 14.18 23.30
C GLU A 88 31.42 13.70 23.66
N HIS A 89 30.81 14.32 24.65
CA HIS A 89 29.37 14.21 24.91
C HIS A 89 28.62 15.17 23.98
N VAL A 90 27.62 14.65 23.28
CA VAL A 90 26.77 15.43 22.37
C VAL A 90 25.31 15.19 22.66
N VAL A 91 24.46 16.21 22.50
CA VAL A 91 23.02 16.02 22.44
C VAL A 91 22.64 15.65 21.00
N PRO A 92 22.14 14.43 20.73
CA PRO A 92 21.79 14.03 19.37
C PRO A 92 20.72 14.95 18.77
N TRP A 93 20.88 15.27 17.48
CA TRP A 93 19.83 16.00 16.77
C TRP A 93 18.75 15.06 16.25
N VAL A 94 17.51 15.52 16.32
CA VAL A 94 16.32 14.80 15.87
C VAL A 94 15.93 15.26 14.46
N VAL A 95 15.85 14.28 13.56
CA VAL A 95 15.15 14.42 12.27
C VAL A 95 13.88 13.60 12.35
N GLU A 96 12.74 14.25 12.18
CA GLU A 96 11.41 13.66 12.29
C GLU A 96 10.76 13.55 10.91
N THR A 97 10.12 12.41 10.66
CA THR A 97 9.24 12.19 9.52
C THR A 97 7.84 11.86 10.06
N ALA A 98 6.95 12.85 10.06
CA ALA A 98 5.62 12.74 10.65
C ALA A 98 4.58 12.52 9.55
N ALA A 99 4.24 11.26 9.27
CA ALA A 99 3.27 10.89 8.24
C ALA A 99 1.89 10.58 8.83
N GLY A 100 0.84 11.17 8.25
CA GLY A 100 -0.54 10.86 8.62
C GLY A 100 -1.04 9.59 7.94
N ALA A 101 -1.24 8.51 8.70
CA ALA A 101 -1.72 7.23 8.16
C ALA A 101 -3.07 7.35 7.43
N ASP A 102 -4.02 8.09 8.01
CA ASP A 102 -5.34 8.33 7.41
C ASP A 102 -5.25 9.12 6.10
N ARG A 103 -4.37 10.14 6.05
CA ARG A 103 -4.14 10.94 4.84
C ARG A 103 -3.48 10.10 3.75
N ALA A 104 -2.53 9.24 4.12
CA ALA A 104 -1.92 8.31 3.19
C ALA A 104 -2.97 7.33 2.62
N ALA A 105 -3.78 6.70 3.48
CA ALA A 105 -4.85 5.80 3.05
C ALA A 105 -5.85 6.50 2.10
N PHE A 106 -6.30 7.71 2.45
CA PHE A 106 -7.20 8.47 1.59
C PHE A 106 -6.58 8.85 0.25
N THR A 107 -5.28 9.20 0.25
CA THR A 107 -4.53 9.48 -0.98
C THR A 107 -4.47 8.28 -1.88
N PHE A 108 -4.12 7.09 -1.35
CA PHE A 108 -4.07 5.87 -2.14
C PHE A 108 -5.43 5.51 -2.73
N LEU A 109 -6.52 5.71 -1.99
CA LEU A 109 -7.88 5.48 -2.52
C LEU A 109 -8.21 6.42 -3.68
N ILE A 110 -7.93 7.73 -3.54
CA ILE A 110 -8.18 8.70 -4.61
C ILE A 110 -7.32 8.39 -5.83
N ASP A 111 -6.03 8.12 -5.62
CA ASP A 111 -5.10 7.94 -6.73
C ASP A 111 -5.24 6.58 -7.41
N ALA A 112 -5.80 5.58 -6.74
CA ALA A 112 -6.16 4.28 -7.31
C ALA A 112 -7.52 4.26 -8.01
N TYR A 113 -8.41 5.23 -7.77
CA TYR A 113 -9.75 5.23 -8.34
C TYR A 113 -9.74 5.36 -9.87
N ARG A 114 -10.40 4.43 -10.55
CA ARG A 114 -10.54 4.41 -12.02
C ARG A 114 -12.00 4.16 -12.41
N GLU A 115 -12.45 4.92 -13.40
CA GLU A 115 -13.67 4.65 -14.15
C GLU A 115 -13.29 4.44 -15.61
N GLU A 116 -13.72 3.32 -16.21
CA GLU A 116 -13.45 3.01 -17.61
C GLU A 116 -14.66 2.32 -18.27
N GLU A 117 -14.84 2.50 -19.58
CA GLU A 117 -15.91 1.84 -20.33
C GLU A 117 -15.48 0.45 -20.79
N VAL A 118 -16.20 -0.59 -20.33
CA VAL A 118 -15.93 -1.98 -20.71
C VAL A 118 -17.20 -2.59 -21.28
N ARG A 119 -17.18 -2.89 -22.58
CA ARG A 119 -18.32 -3.49 -23.32
C ARG A 119 -19.61 -2.66 -23.23
N GLY A 120 -19.49 -1.34 -23.19
CA GLY A 120 -20.63 -0.41 -23.09
C GLY A 120 -21.21 -0.26 -21.69
N GLU A 121 -20.51 -0.76 -20.68
CA GLU A 121 -20.85 -0.53 -19.26
C GLU A 121 -19.64 0.08 -18.53
N THR A 122 -19.90 1.09 -17.71
CA THR A 122 -18.89 1.68 -16.83
C THR A 122 -18.36 0.64 -15.83
N ARG A 123 -17.05 0.55 -15.72
CA ARG A 123 -16.29 -0.22 -14.72
C ARG A 123 -15.65 0.74 -13.74
N VAL A 124 -16.04 0.61 -12.48
CA VAL A 124 -15.35 1.24 -11.36
C VAL A 124 -14.35 0.24 -10.81
N SER A 125 -13.12 0.69 -10.56
CA SER A 125 -12.11 -0.13 -9.89
C SER A 125 -11.18 0.70 -9.03
N LEU A 126 -10.60 0.06 -8.02
CA LEU A 126 -9.50 0.59 -7.23
C LEU A 126 -8.21 -0.11 -7.66
N ALA A 127 -7.39 0.57 -8.47
CA ALA A 127 -6.07 0.11 -8.89
C ALA A 127 -5.02 0.21 -7.76
N LEU A 128 -5.36 -0.26 -6.56
CA LEU A 128 -4.47 -0.25 -5.39
C LEU A 128 -3.23 -1.08 -5.66
N HIS A 129 -2.08 -0.61 -5.20
CA HIS A 129 -0.87 -1.43 -5.17
C HIS A 129 -1.19 -2.77 -4.46
N PRO A 130 -0.73 -3.94 -4.97
CA PRO A 130 -1.10 -5.24 -4.40
C PRO A 130 -0.86 -5.36 -2.89
N ASP A 131 0.22 -4.78 -2.36
CA ASP A 131 0.48 -4.74 -0.92
C ASP A 131 -0.51 -3.92 -0.09
N LEU A 132 -1.17 -2.93 -0.69
CA LEU A 132 -2.17 -2.11 -0.01
C LEU A 132 -3.59 -2.68 -0.12
N ALA A 133 -3.85 -3.54 -1.11
CA ALA A 133 -5.18 -4.11 -1.31
C ALA A 133 -5.68 -4.89 -0.07
N PRO A 134 -6.92 -4.71 0.39
CA PRO A 134 -7.43 -5.39 1.60
C PRO A 134 -7.40 -6.91 1.50
N TYR A 135 -7.76 -7.43 0.33
CA TYR A 135 -7.56 -8.83 -0.05
C TYR A 135 -6.58 -8.89 -1.21
N LYS A 136 -5.69 -9.88 -1.17
CA LYS A 136 -4.73 -10.10 -2.26
C LYS A 136 -5.34 -10.97 -3.34
N VAL A 137 -6.22 -11.89 -2.93
CA VAL A 137 -6.85 -12.85 -3.83
C VAL A 137 -8.27 -13.18 -3.39
N ALA A 138 -9.18 -13.26 -4.36
CA ALA A 138 -10.53 -13.78 -4.18
C ALA A 138 -10.68 -15.14 -4.88
N VAL A 139 -11.28 -16.13 -4.22
CA VAL A 139 -11.56 -17.46 -4.78
C VAL A 139 -13.07 -17.56 -5.03
N LEU A 140 -13.45 -17.76 -6.30
CA LEU A 140 -14.81 -17.57 -6.79
C LEU A 140 -15.29 -18.84 -7.52
N PRO A 141 -16.45 -19.42 -7.15
CA PRO A 141 -17.01 -20.53 -7.91
C PRO A 141 -17.79 -20.04 -9.13
N LEU A 142 -17.62 -20.68 -10.28
CA LEU A 142 -18.49 -20.44 -11.44
C LEU A 142 -19.94 -20.87 -11.14
N LEU A 143 -20.10 -22.02 -10.46
CA LEU A 143 -21.40 -22.59 -10.12
C LEU A 143 -21.50 -22.89 -8.62
N LYS A 144 -22.04 -21.93 -7.85
CA LYS A 144 -22.25 -22.07 -6.39
C LYS A 144 -23.13 -23.24 -5.94
N LYS A 145 -23.94 -23.80 -6.85
CA LYS A 145 -24.82 -24.94 -6.55
C LYS A 145 -24.15 -26.30 -6.77
N ARG A 146 -22.89 -26.34 -7.23
CA ARG A 146 -22.12 -27.57 -7.42
C ARG A 146 -21.19 -27.77 -6.22
N PRO A 147 -21.47 -28.73 -5.31
CA PRO A 147 -20.70 -28.90 -4.08
C PRO A 147 -19.21 -29.17 -4.30
N GLU A 148 -18.85 -29.89 -5.37
CA GLU A 148 -17.47 -30.20 -5.74
C GLU A 148 -16.66 -28.94 -6.06
N ILE A 149 -17.24 -28.01 -6.82
CA ILE A 149 -16.62 -26.71 -7.14
C ILE A 149 -16.43 -25.89 -5.86
N VAL A 150 -17.46 -25.83 -5.02
CA VAL A 150 -17.40 -25.09 -3.74
C VAL A 150 -16.34 -25.69 -2.81
N ALA A 151 -16.25 -27.01 -2.72
CA ALA A 151 -15.23 -27.70 -1.94
C ALA A 151 -13.81 -27.37 -2.43
N LEU A 152 -13.59 -27.38 -3.75
CA LEU A 152 -12.31 -27.00 -4.35
C LEU A 152 -11.95 -25.52 -4.09
N CYS A 153 -12.92 -24.61 -4.21
CA CYS A 153 -12.74 -23.21 -3.83
C CYS A 153 -12.28 -23.07 -2.37
N HIS A 154 -12.92 -23.78 -1.44
CA HIS A 154 -12.55 -23.74 -0.02
C HIS A 154 -11.16 -24.34 0.24
N ALA A 155 -10.77 -25.39 -0.48
CA ALA A 155 -9.43 -25.96 -0.39
C ALA A 155 -8.36 -24.95 -0.85
N ILE A 156 -8.55 -24.34 -2.03
CA ILE A 156 -7.65 -23.31 -2.57
C ILE A 156 -7.56 -22.11 -1.64
N LYS A 157 -8.71 -21.59 -1.19
CA LYS A 157 -8.75 -20.47 -0.24
C LYS A 157 -8.06 -20.81 1.07
N THR A 158 -8.24 -22.04 1.57
CA THR A 158 -7.61 -22.51 2.82
C THR A 158 -6.11 -22.59 2.70
N ASP A 159 -5.59 -22.90 1.50
CA ASP A 159 -4.17 -22.87 1.25
C ASP A 159 -3.62 -21.44 1.17
N LEU A 160 -4.24 -20.59 0.34
CA LEU A 160 -3.86 -19.19 0.16
C LEU A 160 -3.88 -18.39 1.48
N GLN A 161 -4.91 -18.59 2.32
CA GLN A 161 -5.07 -17.82 3.56
C GLN A 161 -3.95 -18.07 4.59
N ARG A 162 -3.17 -19.14 4.44
CA ARG A 162 -2.00 -19.40 5.31
C ARG A 162 -0.86 -18.42 5.04
N HIS A 163 -0.85 -17.78 3.87
CA HIS A 163 0.25 -16.95 3.40
C HIS A 163 -0.17 -15.51 3.10
N THR A 164 -1.45 -15.27 2.79
CA THR A 164 -1.92 -13.96 2.36
C THR A 164 -3.41 -13.74 2.66
N MET A 165 -3.87 -12.50 2.54
CA MET A 165 -5.29 -12.18 2.72
C MET A 165 -6.11 -12.72 1.54
N ALA A 166 -6.85 -13.80 1.78
CA ALA A 166 -7.68 -14.46 0.79
C ALA A 166 -9.16 -14.45 1.19
N VAL A 167 -10.05 -14.19 0.23
CA VAL A 167 -11.51 -14.17 0.42
C VAL A 167 -12.21 -15.18 -0.49
N TYR A 168 -13.38 -15.66 -0.08
CA TYR A 168 -14.28 -16.46 -0.89
C TYR A 168 -15.62 -15.72 -1.02
N ASP A 169 -16.21 -15.69 -2.22
CA ASP A 169 -17.53 -15.09 -2.45
C ASP A 169 -18.27 -15.89 -3.53
N ASP A 170 -19.48 -16.34 -3.23
CA ASP A 170 -20.41 -17.04 -4.13
C ASP A 170 -21.80 -16.39 -4.19
N THR A 171 -21.91 -15.18 -3.67
CA THR A 171 -23.20 -14.51 -3.47
C THR A 171 -23.83 -14.03 -4.78
N ALA A 172 -23.09 -14.02 -5.89
CA ALA A 172 -23.53 -13.56 -7.20
C ALA A 172 -22.96 -14.40 -8.37
N ALA A 173 -23.35 -14.07 -9.60
CA ALA A 173 -22.75 -14.64 -10.81
C ALA A 173 -21.30 -14.11 -10.99
N ILE A 174 -20.45 -14.90 -11.65
CA ILE A 174 -19.00 -14.65 -11.74
C ILE A 174 -18.65 -13.23 -12.23
N GLY A 175 -19.34 -12.71 -13.24
CA GLY A 175 -19.11 -11.36 -13.74
C GLY A 175 -19.36 -10.28 -12.67
N LYS A 176 -20.41 -10.43 -11.86
CA LYS A 176 -20.72 -9.51 -10.76
C LYS A 176 -19.73 -9.66 -9.60
N LEU A 177 -19.21 -10.87 -9.36
CA LEU A 177 -18.17 -11.10 -8.38
C LEU A 177 -16.87 -10.40 -8.78
N TYR A 178 -16.44 -10.53 -10.05
CA TYR A 178 -15.28 -9.78 -10.55
C TYR A 178 -15.45 -8.27 -10.39
N ARG A 179 -16.62 -7.71 -10.73
CA ARG A 179 -16.88 -6.26 -10.56
C ARG A 179 -16.72 -5.82 -9.10
N ARG A 180 -17.25 -6.58 -8.14
CA ARG A 180 -17.09 -6.26 -6.71
C ARG A 180 -15.64 -6.33 -6.25
N GLN A 181 -14.89 -7.32 -6.73
CA GLN A 181 -13.47 -7.46 -6.40
C GLN A 181 -12.63 -6.33 -7.01
N ASP A 182 -12.97 -5.91 -8.23
CA ASP A 182 -12.39 -4.74 -8.88
C ASP A 182 -12.67 -3.45 -8.08
N GLU A 183 -13.93 -3.25 -7.64
CA GLU A 183 -14.39 -2.09 -6.85
C GLU A 183 -13.67 -1.96 -5.50
N ILE A 184 -13.31 -3.07 -4.85
CA ILE A 184 -12.55 -3.06 -3.58
C ILE A 184 -11.04 -3.23 -3.78
N GLY A 185 -10.59 -3.31 -5.03
CA GLY A 185 -9.19 -3.34 -5.40
C GLY A 185 -8.46 -4.66 -5.17
N THR A 186 -9.15 -5.79 -5.09
CA THR A 186 -8.51 -7.12 -5.01
C THR A 186 -7.72 -7.39 -6.30
N PRO A 187 -6.38 -7.59 -6.25
CA PRO A 187 -5.55 -7.72 -7.45
C PRO A 187 -5.84 -8.96 -8.30
N TRP A 188 -6.13 -10.10 -7.66
CA TRP A 188 -6.33 -11.36 -8.38
C TRP A 188 -7.62 -12.07 -7.98
N CYS A 189 -8.30 -12.67 -8.96
CA CYS A 189 -9.43 -13.56 -8.73
C CYS A 189 -9.09 -14.95 -9.28
N VAL A 190 -9.22 -15.98 -8.46
CA VAL A 190 -9.11 -17.39 -8.84
C VAL A 190 -10.52 -17.94 -9.04
N THR A 191 -10.82 -18.41 -10.23
CA THR A 191 -12.13 -18.94 -10.59
C THR A 191 -12.06 -20.43 -10.81
N VAL A 192 -12.93 -21.16 -10.10
CA VAL A 192 -13.10 -22.60 -10.25
C VAL A 192 -14.34 -22.86 -11.10
N ASP A 193 -14.16 -23.49 -12.26
CA ASP A 193 -15.21 -23.84 -13.20
C ASP A 193 -15.50 -25.35 -13.22
N VAL A 194 -16.33 -25.79 -14.16
CA VAL A 194 -16.67 -27.21 -14.31
C VAL A 194 -15.44 -27.99 -14.80
N ASP A 195 -14.72 -27.42 -15.75
CA ASP A 195 -13.53 -28.02 -16.35
C ASP A 195 -12.41 -28.20 -15.31
N SER A 196 -12.37 -27.36 -14.27
CA SER A 196 -11.41 -27.47 -13.15
C SER A 196 -11.43 -28.84 -12.46
N LEU A 197 -12.58 -29.52 -12.44
CA LEU A 197 -12.71 -30.85 -11.83
C LEU A 197 -12.13 -31.96 -12.72
N GLU A 198 -11.98 -31.69 -14.02
CA GLU A 198 -11.46 -32.64 -15.01
C GLU A 198 -9.98 -32.41 -15.30
N ASP A 199 -9.58 -31.14 -15.48
CA ASP A 199 -8.22 -30.75 -15.90
C ASP A 199 -7.27 -30.40 -14.73
N GLY A 200 -7.79 -30.29 -13.50
CA GLY A 200 -7.01 -29.93 -12.32
C GLY A 200 -6.44 -28.51 -12.37
N ALA A 201 -7.01 -27.62 -13.17
CA ALA A 201 -6.57 -26.24 -13.34
C ALA A 201 -7.68 -25.24 -13.04
N VAL A 202 -7.31 -24.00 -12.73
CA VAL A 202 -8.22 -22.90 -12.43
C VAL A 202 -7.84 -21.67 -13.23
N THR A 203 -8.77 -20.73 -13.36
CA THR A 203 -8.54 -19.50 -14.09
C THR A 203 -8.14 -18.40 -13.12
N VAL A 204 -6.96 -17.80 -13.29
CA VAL A 204 -6.52 -16.63 -12.53
C VAL A 204 -6.76 -15.39 -13.39
N ARG A 205 -7.51 -14.42 -12.86
CA ARG A 205 -7.78 -13.13 -13.49
C ARG A 205 -7.01 -12.03 -12.78
N ASP A 206 -6.34 -11.18 -13.55
CA ASP A 206 -5.70 -9.96 -13.09
C ASP A 206 -6.66 -8.75 -13.13
N ARG A 207 -6.67 -7.94 -12.07
CA ARG A 207 -7.56 -6.78 -11.94
C ARG A 207 -7.26 -5.71 -12.99
N ASP A 208 -6.00 -5.30 -13.11
CA ASP A 208 -5.65 -4.10 -13.88
C ASP A 208 -5.71 -4.38 -15.39
N SER A 209 -5.11 -5.49 -15.82
CA SER A 209 -5.08 -5.89 -17.24
C SER A 209 -6.34 -6.60 -17.72
N MET A 210 -7.17 -7.09 -16.79
CA MET A 210 -8.33 -7.96 -17.05
C MET A 210 -7.99 -9.28 -17.78
N THR A 211 -6.71 -9.62 -17.90
CA THR A 211 -6.25 -10.87 -18.53
C THR A 211 -6.61 -12.07 -17.66
N GLN A 212 -6.78 -13.21 -18.32
CA GLN A 212 -7.09 -14.49 -17.69
C GLN A 212 -6.10 -15.54 -18.16
N GLU A 213 -5.60 -16.34 -17.23
CA GLU A 213 -4.66 -17.44 -17.49
C GLU A 213 -5.14 -18.71 -16.79
N ARG A 214 -4.92 -19.87 -17.41
CA ARG A 214 -5.25 -21.19 -16.85
C ARG A 214 -4.01 -21.74 -16.13
N VAL A 215 -4.15 -22.05 -14.85
CA VAL A 215 -3.04 -22.43 -13.96
C VAL A 215 -3.40 -23.70 -13.21
N PRO A 216 -2.51 -24.71 -13.13
CA PRO A 216 -2.75 -25.88 -12.28
C PRO A 216 -3.05 -25.47 -10.84
N VAL A 217 -4.02 -26.13 -10.19
CA VAL A 217 -4.44 -25.81 -8.81
C VAL A 217 -3.24 -25.78 -7.85
N GLU A 218 -2.32 -26.73 -7.98
CA GLU A 218 -1.11 -26.85 -7.16
C GLU A 218 -0.15 -25.66 -7.31
N GLY A 219 -0.20 -24.92 -8.42
CA GLY A 219 0.66 -23.78 -8.71
C GLY A 219 0.10 -22.43 -8.25
N VAL A 220 -1.19 -22.36 -7.87
CA VAL A 220 -1.90 -21.10 -7.61
C VAL A 220 -1.26 -20.32 -6.46
N THR A 221 -0.99 -20.98 -5.33
CA THR A 221 -0.43 -20.30 -4.15
C THR A 221 0.92 -19.69 -4.46
N ARG A 222 1.80 -20.45 -5.12
CA ARG A 222 3.12 -19.95 -5.54
C ARG A 222 2.99 -18.76 -6.50
N LEU A 223 2.13 -18.86 -7.51
CA LEU A 223 1.91 -17.77 -8.47
C LEU A 223 1.48 -16.47 -7.79
N ILE A 224 0.52 -16.54 -6.86
CA ILE A 224 0.03 -15.36 -6.14
C ILE A 224 1.12 -14.75 -5.25
N LEU A 225 1.93 -15.57 -4.58
CA LEU A 225 3.04 -15.09 -3.75
C LEU A 225 4.16 -14.47 -4.60
N ASP A 226 4.55 -15.10 -5.69
CA ASP A 226 5.57 -14.58 -6.62
C ASP A 226 5.14 -13.21 -7.18
N ARG A 227 3.84 -13.02 -7.47
CA ARG A 227 3.29 -11.73 -7.92
C ARG A 227 3.27 -10.66 -6.82
N LEU A 228 2.95 -11.04 -5.58
CA LEU A 228 3.03 -10.12 -4.45
C LEU A 228 4.47 -9.65 -4.21
N ASP A 229 5.44 -10.56 -4.29
CA ASP A 229 6.85 -10.24 -4.10
C ASP A 229 7.41 -9.42 -5.27
N ALA A 230 6.96 -9.68 -6.51
CA ALA A 230 7.28 -8.85 -7.66
C ALA A 230 6.73 -7.42 -7.50
N ALA A 231 5.49 -7.27 -7.03
CA ALA A 231 4.90 -5.96 -6.74
C ALA A 231 5.67 -5.21 -5.63
N ARG A 232 6.15 -5.92 -4.61
CA ARG A 232 7.02 -5.34 -3.56
C ARG A 232 8.37 -4.86 -4.09
N ALA A 233 8.93 -5.56 -5.06
CA ALA A 233 10.27 -5.25 -5.56
C ALA A 233 10.29 -4.02 -6.50
N GLY A 234 9.16 -3.72 -7.15
CA GLY A 234 8.94 -2.50 -7.91
C GLY A 234 8.77 -1.27 -7.03
#